data_AF-A0A940SLG3-F1
#
_entry.id   AF-A0A940SLG3-F1
#
_cell.length_a   1.000
_cell.length_b   1.000
_cell.length_c   1.000
_cell.angle_alpha   90.00
_cell.angle_beta   90.00
_cell.angle_gamma   90.00
#
_symmetry.space_group_name_H-M   'P 1'
#
loop_
_entity.id
_entity.type
_entity.pdbx_description
1 polymer ?
#
loop_
_entity_poly.entity_id
_entity_poly.type
_entity_poly.pdbx_seq_one_letter_code
_entity_poly.pdbx_strand_id
1 'polypeptide(L)' 'MANIIEITDFSAPELDIFARLTEAQLRSRLEPEKGIFIAESPKVIRLALNAGHTPVALLMERHHIEGQAADI' A
#
# COMPACT_ATOMS: atom_id res chain seq x y z
N MET A 1 6.32 12.49 -10.40
CA MET A 1 5.03 12.92 -9.80
C MET A 1 4.26 11.66 -9.46
N ALA A 2 3.67 11.58 -8.27
CA ALA A 2 2.82 10.46 -7.90
C ALA A 2 1.56 10.44 -8.78
N ASN A 3 1.13 9.25 -9.21
CA ASN A 3 -0.14 9.07 -9.90
C ASN A 3 -1.25 8.95 -8.84
N ILE A 4 -2.11 9.95 -8.73
CA ILE A 4 -3.19 9.99 -7.74
C ILE A 4 -4.49 9.55 -8.43
N ILE A 5 -5.05 8.43 -7.96
CA ILE A 5 -6.33 7.89 -8.42
C ILE A 5 -7.34 8.10 -7.29
N GLU A 6 -8.39 8.88 -7.55
CA GLU A 6 -9.48 9.04 -6.58
C GLU A 6 -10.42 7.84 -6.67
N ILE A 7 -10.66 7.20 -5.52
CA ILE A 7 -11.56 6.06 -5.41
C ILE A 7 -12.86 6.52 -4.73
N THR A 8 -13.97 6.43 -5.47
CA THR A 8 -15.31 6.80 -4.98
C THR A 8 -16.27 5.61 -4.93
N ASP A 9 -15.89 4.47 -5.51
CA ASP A 9 -16.65 3.23 -5.50
C ASP A 9 -15.84 2.17 -4.75
N PHE A 10 -16.48 1.54 -3.76
CA PHE A 10 -15.87 0.44 -3.03
C PHE A 10 -15.55 -0.74 -3.95
N SER A 11 -16.26 -0.93 -5.06
CA SER A 11 -16.07 -2.00 -6.03
C SER A 11 -14.87 -1.79 -6.96
N ALA A 12 -14.15 -0.68 -6.83
CA ALA A 12 -12.99 -0.38 -7.66
C ALA A 12 -11.92 -1.48 -7.57
N PRO A 13 -11.42 -1.99 -8.72
CA PRO A 13 -10.41 -3.07 -8.75
C PRO A 13 -9.07 -2.65 -8.14
N GLU A 14 -8.76 -1.35 -8.08
CA GLU A 14 -7.56 -0.81 -7.43
C GLU A 14 -7.51 -1.14 -5.92
N LEU A 15 -8.67 -1.38 -5.30
CA LEU A 15 -8.78 -1.78 -3.90
C LEU A 15 -8.49 -3.27 -3.67
N ASP A 16 -8.37 -4.09 -4.71
CA ASP A 16 -8.20 -5.55 -4.59
C ASP A 16 -6.97 -5.90 -3.75
N ILE A 17 -5.84 -5.24 -4.02
CA ILE A 17 -4.58 -5.48 -3.31
C ILE A 17 -4.63 -5.07 -1.84
N PHE A 18 -5.50 -4.13 -1.47
CA PHE A 18 -5.62 -3.62 -0.11
C PHE A 18 -6.67 -4.35 0.72
N ALA A 19 -7.76 -4.81 0.08
CA ALA A 19 -8.96 -5.24 0.80
C ALA A 19 -9.46 -6.65 0.43
N ARG A 20 -9.03 -7.23 -0.70
CA ARG A 20 -9.63 -8.48 -1.24
C ARG A 20 -8.66 -9.65 -1.30
N LEU A 21 -7.36 -9.39 -1.27
CA LEU A 21 -6.34 -10.43 -1.22
C LEU A 21 -6.02 -10.83 0.23
N THR A 22 -5.91 -12.13 0.47
CA THR A 22 -5.41 -12.66 1.73
C THR A 22 -3.89 -12.47 1.83
N GLU A 23 -3.36 -12.41 3.05
CA GLU A 23 -1.92 -12.31 3.28
C GLU A 23 -1.13 -13.48 2.66
N ALA A 24 -1.75 -14.67 2.58
CA ALA A 24 -1.16 -15.83 1.91
C ALA A 24 -1.06 -15.65 0.39
N GLN A 25 -2.03 -14.97 -0.23
CA GLN A 25 -2.00 -14.63 -1.66
C GLN A 25 -0.98 -13.53 -1.95
N LEU A 26 -0.85 -12.53 -1.06
CA LEU A 26 0.11 -11.43 -1.22
C LEU A 26 1.57 -11.93 -1.15
N ARG A 27 1.88 -12.87 -0.26
CA ARG A 27 3.26 -13.36 -0.06
C ARG A 27 3.84 -14.20 -1.21
N SER A 28 3.06 -14.51 -2.25
CA SER A 28 3.44 -15.34 -3.41
C SER A 28 4.31 -16.56 -3.05
N ARG A 29 3.69 -17.72 -2.80
CA ARG A 29 4.44 -18.94 -2.44
C ARG A 29 5.37 -19.47 -3.53
N LEU A 30 5.04 -19.22 -4.79
CA LEU A 30 5.78 -19.74 -5.96
C LEU A 30 6.97 -18.85 -6.32
N GLU A 31 6.83 -17.55 -6.14
CA GLU A 31 7.84 -16.54 -6.46
C GLU A 31 7.97 -15.58 -5.27
N PRO A 32 8.66 -15.98 -4.19
CA PRO A 32 8.74 -15.20 -2.95
C PRO A 32 9.32 -13.80 -3.15
N GLU A 33 10.24 -13.64 -4.10
CA GLU A 33 10.83 -12.36 -4.49
C GLU A 33 9.82 -11.37 -5.09
N LYS A 34 8.67 -11.85 -5.56
CA LYS A 34 7.55 -11.02 -6.04
C LYS A 34 6.45 -10.86 -4.99
N GLY A 35 6.61 -11.48 -3.82
CA GLY A 35 5.68 -11.36 -2.71
C GLY A 35 5.61 -9.92 -2.21
N ILE A 36 4.41 -9.47 -1.86
CA ILE A 36 4.14 -8.18 -1.24
C ILE A 36 3.45 -8.38 0.12
N PHE A 37 3.37 -7.32 0.90
CA PHE A 37 2.64 -7.29 2.17
C PHE A 37 2.01 -5.91 2.35
N ILE A 38 1.03 -5.81 3.25
CA ILE A 38 0.40 -4.54 3.62
C ILE A 38 1.05 -4.00 4.88
N ALA A 39 1.56 -2.77 4.80
CA ALA A 39 2.03 -2.00 5.94
C ALA A 39 0.95 -0.98 6.33
N GLU A 40 0.35 -1.14 7.50
CA GLU A 40 -0.73 -0.26 7.97
C GLU A 40 -0.22 0.72 9.03
N SER A 41 -0.67 1.97 8.93
CA SER A 41 -0.27 3.15 9.71
C SER A 41 1.05 3.80 9.28
N PRO A 42 1.18 5.13 9.45
CA PRO A 42 2.42 5.86 9.13
C PRO A 42 3.67 5.30 9.81
N LYS A 43 3.54 4.74 11.03
CA LYS A 43 4.68 4.16 11.77
C LYS A 43 5.24 2.91 11.07
N VAL A 44 4.37 1.99 10.66
CA VAL A 44 4.80 0.72 10.04
C VAL A 44 5.26 0.96 8.62
N ILE A 45 4.62 1.87 7.88
CA ILE A 45 5.05 2.28 6.54
C ILE A 45 6.49 2.81 6.61
N ARG A 46 6.79 3.75 7.51
CA ARG A 46 8.16 4.24 7.71
C ARG A 46 9.15 3.15 8.10
N LEU A 47 8.73 2.18 8.92
CA LEU A 47 9.59 1.04 9.26
C LEU A 47 9.93 0.20 8.01
N ALA A 48 8.95 -0.05 7.14
CA ALA A 48 9.16 -0.78 5.90
C ALA A 48 10.10 -0.01 4.94
N LEU A 49 9.90 1.30 4.79
CA LEU A 49 10.77 2.16 3.98
C LEU A 49 12.20 2.17 4.52
N ASN A 50 12.39 2.33 5.83
CA ASN A 50 13.70 2.31 6.48
C ASN A 50 14.42 0.95 6.35
N ALA A 51 13.65 -0.15 6.20
CA ALA A 51 14.19 -1.47 5.93
C ALA A 51 14.55 -1.69 4.45
N GLY A 52 14.35 -0.68 3.59
CA GLY A 52 14.69 -0.73 2.16
C GLY A 52 13.57 -1.28 1.27
N HIS A 53 12.35 -1.44 1.78
CA HIS A 53 11.22 -1.84 0.95
C HIS A 53 10.74 -0.67 0.08
N THR A 54 10.28 -0.98 -1.13
CA THR A 54 9.70 -0.01 -2.05
C THR A 54 8.17 -0.15 -2.05
N PRO A 55 7.41 0.95 -1.88
CA PRO A 55 5.95 0.89 -1.92
C PRO A 55 5.47 0.62 -3.36
N VAL A 56 4.52 -0.30 -3.50
CA VAL A 56 3.84 -0.55 -4.79
C VAL A 56 2.70 0.44 -5.00
N ALA A 57 1.93 0.71 -3.95
CA ALA A 57 0.85 1.67 -3.92
C ALA A 57 0.59 2.12 -2.48
N LEU A 58 -0.03 3.28 -2.31
CA LEU A 58 -0.51 3.78 -1.02
C LEU A 58 -2.02 4.04 -1.12
N LEU A 59 -2.78 3.57 -0.14
CA LEU A 59 -4.20 3.86 0.01
C LEU A 59 -4.36 4.79 1.22
N MET A 60 -4.86 6.01 0.99
CA MET A 60 -5.07 6.99 2.05
C MET A 60 -6.12 8.02 1.65
N GLU A 61 -6.67 8.72 2.63
CA GLU A 61 -7.48 9.91 2.38
C GLU A 61 -6.62 11.08 1.90
N ARG A 62 -7.22 11.97 1.10
CA ARG A 62 -6.54 13.11 0.47
C ARG A 62 -5.85 14.03 1.48
N HIS A 63 -6.44 14.21 2.66
CA HIS A 63 -5.91 15.10 3.70
C HIS A 63 -4.58 14.60 4.31
N HIS A 64 -4.25 13.32 4.15
CA HIS A 64 -2.98 12.76 4.63
C HIS A 64 -1.79 13.05 3.70
N ILE A 65 -2.04 13.37 2.42
CA ILE A 65 -1.00 13.69 1.43
C ILE A 65 -0.15 14.88 1.90
N GLU A 66 -0.79 15.89 2.48
CA GLU A 66 -0.11 17.07 3.04
C GLU A 66 0.03 16.98 4.58
N GLY A 67 -0.43 15.87 5.16
CA GLY A 67 -0.49 15.65 6.60
C GLY A 67 0.53 14.61 7.07
N GLN A 68 0.03 13.60 7.79
CA GLN A 68 0.86 12.58 8.45
C GLN A 68 1.68 11.68 7.50
N ALA A 69 1.37 11.70 6.21
CA ALA A 69 2.05 10.94 5.18
C ALA A 69 2.81 11.84 4.18
N ALA A 70 3.01 13.13 4.49
CA ALA A 70 3.74 14.05 3.62
C ALA A 70 5.23 13.67 3.43
N ASP A 71 5.78 12.89 4.36
CA ASP A 71 7.16 12.41 4.37
C ASP A 71 7.32 10.95 3.87
N ILE A 72 6.22 10.33 3.45
CA ILE A 72 6.15 8.95 2.94
C ILE A 72 6.23 8.98 1.42
#